data_AF-A0A9D9J2N7-F1
#
_entry.id   AF-A0A9D9J2N7-F1
#
_cell.length_a   1.000
_cell.length_b   1.000
_cell.length_c   1.000
_cell.angle_alpha   90.00
_cell.angle_beta   90.00
_cell.angle_gamma   90.00
#
_symmetry.space_group_name_H-M   'P 1'
#
loop_
_entity.id
_entity.type
_entity.pdbx_description
1 polymer ?
#
loop_
_entity_poly.entity_id
_entity_poly.type
_entity_poly.pdbx_seq_one_letter_code
_entity_poly.pdbx_strand_id
1 'polypeptide(L)'
;GGALIIMSHLGRPKGVSEKYSLRHLIPCIEKYLGVPVLFADDCQKADSEASGLKPGQVLLLENLRFYAEEEGKPRGEFANDEEKNAAKAALKESQKKFTAKLASYADCYINDAFGTAHRAHASTALIASYFPHDKMFGYLMEGEIKALNRVLGSPERPLTVILGGSKVSSKIGILEHLVDIADNMIIGGAMTFTFQKAIGGRIGTSLYEEDFVDTAKRILDKAKAKGSKIYLTTDVVATQKFDNDAPARIFPAGEIEDGWAGMDVAPACIEKWREVILSSKTLLWNGPMGVFEFPNFAKGTEAIAGIVAEATGKGAYSLVGGGDSVAAINKLGFADKVSYVSTGGGAMLEYLEGIELPGIKAIRD
;
A
#
# COMPACT_ATOMS: atom_id res chain seq x y z
N GLY A 1 -17.11 -18.98 21.59
CA GLY A 1 -17.62 -17.83 22.36
C GLY A 1 -16.53 -17.29 23.26
N GLY A 2 -15.54 -16.59 22.69
CA GLY A 2 -14.54 -15.85 23.47
C GLY A 2 -15.01 -14.43 23.76
N ALA A 3 -14.21 -13.66 24.49
CA ALA A 3 -14.33 -12.21 24.56
C ALA A 3 -13.31 -11.56 23.61
N LEU A 4 -13.67 -10.43 23.00
CA LEU A 4 -12.82 -9.76 22.02
C LEU A 4 -12.19 -8.51 22.62
N ILE A 5 -10.85 -8.43 22.59
CA ILE A 5 -10.12 -7.21 22.89
C ILE A 5 -9.54 -6.67 21.58
N ILE A 6 -9.97 -5.47 21.19
CA ILE A 6 -9.54 -4.78 19.98
C ILE A 6 -8.49 -3.75 20.38
N MET A 7 -7.35 -3.78 19.69
CA MET A 7 -6.31 -2.77 19.79
C MET A 7 -6.00 -2.22 18.40
N SER A 8 -5.78 -0.91 18.30
CA SER A 8 -5.52 -0.25 17.02
C SER A 8 -4.78 1.07 17.22
N HIS A 9 -4.55 1.78 16.13
CA HIS A 9 -4.03 3.14 16.17
C HIS A 9 -4.85 4.06 15.26
N LEU A 10 -4.84 5.35 15.56
CA LEU A 10 -5.43 6.37 14.71
C LEU A 10 -4.48 7.55 14.53
N GLY A 11 -4.22 7.91 13.27
CA GLY A 11 -3.40 9.05 12.90
C GLY A 11 -1.93 8.93 13.32
N ARG A 12 -1.32 10.10 13.57
CA ARG A 12 0.08 10.28 13.97
C ARG A 12 0.17 11.20 15.19
N PRO A 13 -0.34 10.78 16.35
CA PRO A 13 -0.31 11.59 17.56
C PRO A 13 1.13 11.85 18.04
N LYS A 14 1.41 13.06 18.52
CA LYS A 14 2.65 13.38 19.27
C LYS A 14 2.52 13.07 20.77
N GLY A 15 1.30 12.80 21.23
CA GLY A 15 0.90 12.51 22.60
C GLY A 15 -0.60 12.24 22.64
N VAL A 16 -1.15 12.04 23.85
CA VAL A 16 -2.59 11.84 24.05
C VAL A 16 -3.36 13.04 23.49
N SER A 17 -4.39 12.76 22.68
CA SER A 17 -5.18 13.81 22.03
C SER A 17 -6.57 13.29 21.68
N GLU A 18 -7.60 14.04 22.06
CA GLU A 18 -9.00 13.73 21.77
C GLU A 18 -9.24 13.50 20.26
N LYS A 19 -8.59 14.30 19.39
CA LYS A 19 -8.69 14.17 17.93
C LYS A 19 -8.33 12.75 17.43
N TYR A 20 -7.43 12.08 18.13
CA TYR A 20 -6.92 10.76 17.75
C TYR A 20 -7.38 9.65 18.71
N SER A 21 -8.33 9.92 19.61
CA SER A 21 -8.90 8.88 20.46
C SER A 21 -9.66 7.85 19.61
N LEU A 22 -9.57 6.58 19.98
CA LEU A 22 -10.35 5.49 19.38
C LEU A 22 -11.80 5.45 19.89
N ARG A 23 -12.14 6.26 20.91
CA ARG A 23 -13.51 6.40 21.41
C ARG A 23 -14.49 6.78 20.28
N HIS A 24 -14.03 7.54 19.29
CA HIS A 24 -14.81 7.93 18.11
C HIS A 24 -15.23 6.74 17.23
N LEU A 25 -14.57 5.58 17.37
CA LEU A 25 -14.89 4.36 16.61
C LEU A 25 -15.98 3.52 17.26
N ILE A 26 -16.28 3.72 18.54
CA ILE A 26 -17.26 2.92 19.30
C ILE A 26 -18.60 2.82 18.57
N PRO A 27 -19.26 3.93 18.15
CA PRO A 27 -20.56 3.83 17.50
C PRO A 27 -20.52 3.03 16.19
N CYS A 28 -19.40 3.09 15.47
CA CYS A 28 -19.21 2.35 14.23
C CYS A 28 -19.05 0.84 14.51
N ILE A 29 -18.22 0.48 15.50
CA ILE A 29 -17.98 -0.91 15.86
C ILE A 29 -19.26 -1.54 16.43
N GLU A 30 -19.97 -0.85 17.33
CA GLU A 30 -21.25 -1.32 17.89
C GLU A 30 -22.29 -1.57 16.80
N LYS A 31 -22.37 -0.67 15.81
CA LYS A 31 -23.28 -0.83 14.66
C LYS A 31 -23.00 -2.11 13.86
N TYR A 32 -21.73 -2.44 13.62
CA TYR A 32 -21.38 -3.61 12.80
C TYR A 32 -21.35 -4.92 13.59
N LEU A 33 -21.00 -4.89 14.88
CA LEU A 33 -20.97 -6.09 15.72
C LEU A 33 -22.33 -6.40 16.38
N GLY A 34 -23.23 -5.43 16.48
CA GLY A 34 -24.53 -5.59 17.12
C GLY A 34 -24.48 -5.81 18.63
N VAL A 35 -23.34 -5.53 19.26
CA VAL A 35 -23.11 -5.64 20.71
C VAL A 35 -22.46 -4.36 21.25
N PRO A 36 -22.71 -3.99 22.52
CA PRO A 36 -22.03 -2.87 23.16
C PRO A 36 -20.52 -3.07 23.20
N VAL A 37 -19.78 -1.97 23.03
CA VAL A 37 -18.31 -1.97 23.08
C VAL A 37 -17.85 -1.23 24.33
N LEU A 38 -17.21 -1.96 25.25
CA LEU A 38 -16.51 -1.37 26.38
C LEU A 38 -15.27 -0.64 25.88
N PHE A 39 -14.82 0.37 26.61
CA PHE A 39 -13.67 1.18 26.23
C PHE A 39 -12.71 1.34 27.41
N ALA A 40 -11.42 1.11 27.17
CA ALA A 40 -10.36 1.41 28.12
C ALA A 40 -9.64 2.69 27.71
N ASP A 41 -9.76 3.74 28.52
CA ASP A 41 -9.17 5.07 28.29
C ASP A 41 -7.63 5.09 28.24
N ASP A 42 -7.00 4.02 28.71
CA ASP A 42 -5.55 3.84 28.68
C ASP A 42 -5.25 2.37 28.36
N CYS A 43 -4.60 2.12 27.22
CA CYS A 43 -4.30 0.76 26.77
C CYS A 43 -3.30 0.01 27.66
N GLN A 44 -2.62 0.68 28.61
CA GLN A 44 -1.77 0.01 29.61
C GLN A 44 -2.48 -0.22 30.96
N LYS A 45 -3.71 0.27 31.15
CA LYS A 45 -4.44 0.18 32.42
C LYS A 45 -5.81 -0.46 32.27
N ALA A 46 -5.95 -1.37 31.31
CA ALA A 46 -7.20 -2.07 31.01
C ALA A 46 -7.38 -3.38 31.82
N ASP A 47 -6.67 -3.59 32.93
CA ASP A 47 -6.67 -4.86 33.67
C ASP A 47 -8.06 -5.26 34.18
N SER A 48 -8.78 -4.32 34.78
CA SER A 48 -10.12 -4.53 35.31
C SER A 48 -11.14 -4.82 34.20
N GLU A 49 -11.04 -4.09 33.11
CA GLU A 49 -11.92 -4.18 31.95
C GLU A 49 -11.69 -5.51 31.24
N ALA A 50 -10.43 -5.88 30.98
CA ALA A 50 -10.05 -7.12 30.32
C ALA A 50 -10.44 -8.35 31.15
N SER A 51 -10.11 -8.37 32.46
CA SER A 51 -10.45 -9.50 33.34
C SER A 51 -11.95 -9.63 33.61
N GLY A 52 -12.71 -8.53 33.50
CA GLY A 52 -14.16 -8.50 33.66
C GLY A 52 -14.96 -8.90 32.43
N LEU A 53 -14.32 -9.09 31.26
CA LEU A 53 -15.00 -9.42 30.03
C LEU A 53 -15.65 -10.81 30.08
N LYS A 54 -16.91 -10.87 29.66
CA LYS A 54 -17.66 -12.11 29.48
C LYS A 54 -17.62 -12.55 28.01
N PRO A 55 -17.80 -13.86 27.73
CA PRO A 55 -18.01 -14.35 26.37
C PRO A 55 -19.00 -13.51 25.57
N GLY A 56 -18.61 -13.11 24.36
CA GLY A 56 -19.41 -12.27 23.46
C GLY A 56 -19.31 -10.76 23.72
N GLN A 57 -18.63 -10.33 24.77
CA GLN A 57 -18.35 -8.90 24.99
C GLN A 57 -17.11 -8.45 24.23
N VAL A 58 -17.07 -7.14 23.95
CA VAL A 58 -16.02 -6.49 23.19
C VAL A 58 -15.44 -5.34 24.02
N LEU A 59 -14.11 -5.26 24.09
CA LEU A 59 -13.35 -4.16 24.66
C LEU A 59 -12.50 -3.52 23.57
N LEU A 60 -12.58 -2.21 23.43
CA LEU A 60 -11.67 -1.41 22.62
C LEU A 60 -10.66 -0.70 23.53
N LEU A 61 -9.38 -0.97 23.31
CA LEU A 61 -8.30 -0.22 23.97
C LEU A 61 -8.11 1.13 23.28
N GLU A 62 -7.70 2.14 24.05
CA GLU A 62 -7.29 3.43 23.49
C GLU A 62 -6.07 3.31 22.55
N ASN A 63 -5.90 4.31 21.70
CA ASN A 63 -4.91 4.42 20.65
C ASN A 63 -3.50 4.04 21.11
N LEU A 64 -2.99 2.93 20.58
CA LEU A 64 -1.67 2.40 20.91
C LEU A 64 -0.54 3.39 20.62
N ARG A 65 -0.70 4.23 19.58
CA ARG A 65 0.26 5.28 19.24
C ARG A 65 0.21 6.47 20.20
N PHE A 66 -0.57 6.47 21.28
CA PHE A 66 -0.32 7.41 22.37
C PHE A 66 0.98 7.09 23.13
N TYR A 67 1.45 5.84 23.04
CA TYR A 67 2.72 5.39 23.58
C TYR A 67 3.82 5.35 22.51
N ALA A 68 5.01 5.83 22.84
CA ALA A 68 6.17 5.77 21.94
C ALA A 68 6.66 4.32 21.75
N GLU A 69 6.38 3.50 22.75
CA GLU A 69 6.64 2.07 22.83
C GLU A 69 5.98 1.30 21.70
N GLU A 70 4.80 1.73 21.21
CA GLU A 70 4.16 1.07 20.07
C GLU A 70 5.06 1.10 18.83
N GLU A 71 5.59 2.27 18.48
CA GLU A 71 6.42 2.45 17.28
C GLU A 71 7.91 2.14 17.50
N GLY A 72 8.35 2.05 18.75
CA GLY A 72 9.77 1.89 19.10
C GLY A 72 10.64 3.08 18.66
N LYS A 73 10.02 4.26 18.50
CA LYS A 73 10.68 5.50 18.10
C LYS A 73 10.59 6.53 19.24
N PRO A 74 11.73 7.01 19.75
CA PRO A 74 11.71 7.97 20.84
C PRO A 74 11.14 9.30 20.34
N ARG A 75 10.35 9.96 21.19
CA ARG A 75 9.74 11.26 20.91
C ARG A 75 10.60 12.37 21.51
N GLY A 76 10.73 13.47 20.78
CA GLY A 76 11.50 14.64 21.21
C GLY A 76 12.46 15.12 20.13
N GLU A 77 13.05 16.27 20.39
CA GLU A 77 14.22 16.77 19.65
C GLU A 77 15.47 16.29 20.39
N PHE A 78 16.45 15.78 19.64
CA PHE A 78 17.71 15.29 20.19
C PHE A 78 18.83 16.19 19.69
N ALA A 79 19.73 16.61 20.58
CA ALA A 79 20.82 17.51 20.21
C ALA A 79 21.86 16.84 19.31
N ASN A 80 22.03 15.51 19.45
CA ASN A 80 22.96 14.70 18.68
C ASN A 80 22.50 13.24 18.57
N ASP A 81 23.22 12.46 17.76
CA ASP A 81 22.94 11.04 17.54
C ASP A 81 23.18 10.17 18.79
N GLU A 82 24.10 10.56 19.68
CA GLU A 82 24.36 9.82 20.93
C GLU A 82 23.14 9.86 21.87
N GLU A 83 22.56 11.04 22.06
CA GLU A 83 21.35 11.25 22.87
C GLU A 83 20.16 10.48 22.29
N LYS A 84 19.98 10.55 20.97
CA LYS A 84 18.94 9.79 20.26
C LYS A 84 19.11 8.28 20.41
N ASN A 85 20.35 7.79 20.34
CA ASN A 85 20.66 6.38 20.52
C ASN A 85 20.41 5.91 21.96
N ALA A 86 20.78 6.72 22.96
CA ALA A 86 20.47 6.46 24.36
C ALA A 86 18.95 6.41 24.60
N ALA A 87 18.19 7.38 24.07
CA ALA A 87 16.74 7.39 24.17
C ALA A 87 16.09 6.16 23.49
N LYS A 88 16.62 5.75 22.33
CA LYS A 88 16.18 4.54 21.63
C LYS A 88 16.48 3.26 22.42
N ALA A 89 17.62 3.19 23.10
CA ALA A 89 17.97 2.05 23.96
C ALA A 89 17.03 1.94 25.17
N ALA A 90 16.76 3.06 25.85
CA ALA A 90 15.81 3.11 26.95
C ALA A 90 14.39 2.71 26.50
N LEU A 91 13.96 3.19 25.33
CA LEU A 91 12.65 2.88 24.76
C LEU A 91 12.49 1.40 24.41
N LYS A 92 13.55 0.71 23.99
CA LYS A 92 13.46 -0.75 23.73
C LYS A 92 13.09 -1.53 24.98
N GLU A 93 13.61 -1.15 26.14
CA GLU A 93 13.27 -1.81 27.40
C GLU A 93 11.84 -1.48 27.85
N SER A 94 11.39 -0.22 27.70
CA SER A 94 9.98 0.10 28.00
C SER A 94 9.01 -0.52 26.98
N GLN A 95 9.41 -0.66 25.72
CA GLN A 95 8.64 -1.35 24.68
C GLN A 95 8.39 -2.82 25.02
N LYS A 96 9.38 -3.53 25.58
CA LYS A 96 9.16 -4.90 26.07
C LYS A 96 8.10 -4.96 27.16
N LYS A 97 8.14 -4.03 28.13
CA LYS A 97 7.15 -3.96 29.21
C LYS A 97 5.76 -3.60 28.68
N PHE A 98 5.68 -2.65 27.77
CA PHE A 98 4.44 -2.25 27.08
C PHE A 98 3.85 -3.44 26.30
N THR A 99 4.66 -4.15 25.53
CA THR A 99 4.23 -5.32 24.75
C THR A 99 3.75 -6.44 25.65
N ALA A 100 4.51 -6.77 26.70
CA ALA A 100 4.10 -7.77 27.70
C ALA A 100 2.79 -7.37 28.41
N LYS A 101 2.60 -6.08 28.66
CA LYS A 101 1.37 -5.55 29.26
C LYS A 101 0.17 -5.78 28.35
N LEU A 102 0.27 -5.43 27.07
CA LEU A 102 -0.80 -5.70 26.10
C LEU A 102 -1.07 -7.20 25.97
N ALA A 103 -0.02 -8.03 25.91
CA ALA A 103 -0.16 -9.48 25.84
C ALA A 103 -0.87 -10.06 27.07
N SER A 104 -0.67 -9.48 28.26
CA SER A 104 -1.26 -9.98 29.50
C SER A 104 -2.79 -9.93 29.57
N TYR A 105 -3.44 -9.23 28.63
CA TYR A 105 -4.89 -9.11 28.57
C TYR A 105 -5.61 -10.26 27.85
N ALA A 106 -4.90 -11.12 27.13
CA ALA A 106 -5.51 -12.12 26.26
C ALA A 106 -4.80 -13.47 26.35
N ASP A 107 -5.54 -14.52 25.97
CA ASP A 107 -5.01 -15.89 25.85
C ASP A 107 -4.51 -16.20 24.44
N CYS A 108 -5.05 -15.51 23.42
CA CYS A 108 -4.68 -15.68 22.01
C CYS A 108 -4.44 -14.32 21.33
N TYR A 109 -3.57 -14.30 20.33
CA TYR A 109 -3.28 -13.13 19.50
C TYR A 109 -3.69 -13.35 18.04
N ILE A 110 -4.52 -12.45 17.51
CA ILE A 110 -4.95 -12.44 16.12
C ILE A 110 -4.44 -11.16 15.46
N ASN A 111 -3.55 -11.29 14.48
CA ASN A 111 -3.13 -10.15 13.67
C ASN A 111 -4.01 -10.04 12.43
N ASP A 112 -4.86 -9.02 12.38
CA ASP A 112 -5.71 -8.72 11.22
C ASP A 112 -5.36 -7.36 10.57
N ALA A 113 -4.18 -6.82 10.88
CA ALA A 113 -3.76 -5.46 10.49
C ALA A 113 -2.62 -5.47 9.45
N PHE A 114 -2.90 -6.00 8.26
CA PHE A 114 -1.90 -6.14 7.18
C PHE A 114 -1.18 -4.83 6.84
N GLY A 115 -1.90 -3.69 6.81
CA GLY A 115 -1.32 -2.38 6.50
C GLY A 115 -0.20 -1.92 7.45
N THR A 116 -0.08 -2.53 8.62
CA THR A 116 1.00 -2.28 9.59
C THR A 116 2.01 -3.42 9.71
N ALA A 117 1.80 -4.54 9.02
CA ALA A 117 2.65 -5.73 9.15
C ALA A 117 4.11 -5.51 8.70
N HIS A 118 4.36 -4.50 7.87
CA HIS A 118 5.70 -4.09 7.44
C HIS A 118 6.54 -3.41 8.53
N ARG A 119 5.96 -3.17 9.72
CA ARG A 119 6.66 -2.57 10.85
C ARG A 119 6.83 -3.58 11.97
N ALA A 120 7.99 -3.56 12.61
CA ALA A 120 8.25 -4.31 13.84
C ALA A 120 7.71 -3.54 15.07
N HIS A 121 6.42 -3.20 15.08
CA HIS A 121 5.81 -2.50 16.22
C HIS A 121 5.38 -3.48 17.31
N ALA A 122 5.14 -2.94 18.52
CA ALA A 122 4.75 -3.72 19.69
C ALA A 122 3.52 -4.59 19.39
N SER A 123 2.42 -3.98 18.96
CA SER A 123 1.14 -4.67 18.73
C SER A 123 1.06 -5.54 17.48
N THR A 124 2.03 -5.46 16.57
CA THR A 124 1.95 -6.12 15.24
C THR A 124 2.92 -7.27 15.09
N ALA A 125 4.16 -7.11 15.58
CA ALA A 125 5.22 -8.10 15.45
C ALA A 125 5.70 -8.60 16.82
N LEU A 126 6.00 -7.69 17.75
CA LEU A 126 6.66 -8.08 19.00
C LEU A 126 5.73 -8.86 19.94
N ILE A 127 4.44 -8.51 19.96
CA ILE A 127 3.45 -9.18 20.82
C ILE A 127 3.32 -10.68 20.53
N ALA A 128 3.59 -11.09 19.29
CA ALA A 128 3.49 -12.48 18.88
C ALA A 128 4.43 -13.42 19.64
N SER A 129 5.57 -12.93 20.18
CA SER A 129 6.48 -13.77 20.96
C SER A 129 5.91 -14.18 22.32
N TYR A 130 4.85 -13.51 22.79
CA TYR A 130 4.15 -13.85 24.04
C TYR A 130 3.07 -14.94 23.84
N PHE A 131 2.79 -15.32 22.58
CA PHE A 131 1.79 -16.31 22.20
C PHE A 131 2.43 -17.39 21.32
N PRO A 132 3.29 -18.27 21.87
CA PRO A 132 4.08 -19.22 21.06
C PRO A 132 3.22 -20.23 20.29
N HIS A 133 2.02 -20.55 20.80
CA HIS A 133 1.12 -21.53 20.19
C HIS A 133 -0.24 -20.92 19.80
N ASP A 134 -0.61 -19.80 20.40
CA ASP A 134 -1.95 -19.22 20.32
C ASP A 134 -1.95 -17.91 19.52
N LYS A 135 -1.24 -17.90 18.39
CA LYS A 135 -1.18 -16.75 17.46
C LYS A 135 -1.58 -17.14 16.05
N MET A 136 -2.31 -16.25 15.38
CA MET A 136 -2.81 -16.51 14.02
C MET A 136 -3.06 -15.24 13.23
N PHE A 137 -3.20 -15.39 11.91
CA PHE A 137 -3.71 -14.33 11.05
C PHE A 137 -5.23 -14.25 11.18
N GLY A 138 -5.75 -13.03 11.23
CA GLY A 138 -7.18 -12.81 10.96
C GLY A 138 -7.48 -12.97 9.47
N TYR A 139 -8.77 -12.90 9.12
CA TYR A 139 -9.22 -13.18 7.75
C TYR A 139 -8.80 -12.12 6.73
N LEU A 140 -8.73 -10.83 7.13
CA LEU A 140 -8.24 -9.78 6.25
C LEU A 140 -6.76 -10.00 5.95
N MET A 141 -5.96 -10.26 6.98
CA MET A 141 -4.54 -10.52 6.79
C MET A 141 -4.28 -11.81 5.99
N GLU A 142 -5.05 -12.87 6.24
CA GLU A 142 -4.99 -14.10 5.44
C GLU A 142 -5.35 -13.83 3.97
N GLY A 143 -6.41 -13.05 3.72
CA GLY A 143 -6.84 -12.63 2.39
C GLY A 143 -5.75 -11.86 1.64
N GLU A 144 -5.11 -10.89 2.29
CA GLU A 144 -4.02 -10.10 1.68
C GLU A 144 -2.83 -10.99 1.30
N ILE A 145 -2.43 -11.91 2.19
CA ILE A 145 -1.32 -12.84 1.93
C ILE A 145 -1.66 -13.79 0.78
N LYS A 146 -2.88 -14.36 0.77
CA LYS A 146 -3.35 -15.23 -0.33
C LYS A 146 -3.36 -14.49 -1.66
N ALA A 147 -3.88 -13.26 -1.66
CA ALA A 147 -3.98 -12.42 -2.85
C ALA A 147 -2.60 -12.09 -3.44
N LEU A 148 -1.64 -11.72 -2.58
CA LEU A 148 -0.27 -11.43 -2.99
C LEU A 148 0.49 -12.68 -3.47
N ASN A 149 0.31 -13.81 -2.78
CA ASN A 149 0.92 -15.08 -3.19
C ASN A 149 0.43 -15.56 -4.57
N ARG A 150 -0.83 -15.26 -4.93
CA ARG A 150 -1.35 -15.57 -6.27
C ARG A 150 -0.65 -14.76 -7.37
N VAL A 151 -0.09 -13.61 -7.04
CA VAL A 151 0.68 -12.78 -7.99
C VAL A 151 2.16 -13.11 -7.97
N LEU A 152 2.77 -13.25 -6.79
CA LEU A 152 4.22 -13.39 -6.64
C LEU A 152 4.73 -14.84 -6.67
N GLY A 153 3.91 -15.80 -6.22
CA GLY A 153 4.35 -17.19 -6.04
C GLY A 153 4.26 -18.03 -7.32
N SER A 154 3.06 -18.23 -7.83
CA SER A 154 2.80 -19.01 -9.06
C SER A 154 1.59 -18.46 -9.79
N PRO A 155 1.72 -17.27 -10.41
CA PRO A 155 0.62 -16.63 -11.12
C PRO A 155 0.23 -17.44 -12.36
N GLU A 156 -1.07 -17.43 -12.67
CA GLU A 156 -1.53 -17.89 -13.98
C GLU A 156 -1.04 -16.91 -15.04
N ARG A 157 -0.40 -17.42 -16.11
CA ARG A 157 0.24 -16.59 -17.13
C ARG A 157 -0.66 -16.36 -18.34
N PRO A 158 -0.60 -15.18 -18.98
CA PRO A 158 0.35 -14.09 -18.72
C PRO A 158 0.04 -13.29 -17.44
N LEU A 159 1.08 -13.00 -16.65
CA LEU A 159 1.08 -12.00 -15.59
C LEU A 159 1.43 -10.63 -16.19
N THR A 160 0.48 -9.70 -16.10
CA THR A 160 0.71 -8.29 -16.46
C THR A 160 0.69 -7.41 -15.20
N VAL A 161 1.78 -6.67 -15.00
CA VAL A 161 1.90 -5.69 -13.93
C VAL A 161 1.70 -4.30 -14.51
N ILE A 162 0.80 -3.51 -13.92
CA ILE A 162 0.49 -2.13 -14.32
C ILE A 162 0.98 -1.22 -13.21
N LEU A 163 2.02 -0.43 -13.48
CA LEU A 163 2.61 0.50 -12.54
C LEU A 163 2.42 1.94 -13.03
N GLY A 164 2.01 2.81 -12.11
CA GLY A 164 1.84 4.24 -12.38
C GLY A 164 2.26 5.10 -11.20
N GLY A 165 1.88 6.38 -11.23
CA GLY A 165 2.29 7.37 -10.24
C GLY A 165 3.47 8.24 -10.68
N SER A 166 3.95 9.08 -9.77
CA SER A 166 4.80 10.23 -10.11
C SER A 166 6.30 10.01 -9.99
N LYS A 167 6.73 8.99 -9.23
CA LYS A 167 8.15 8.79 -8.87
C LYS A 167 8.60 7.35 -9.09
N VAL A 168 9.67 7.18 -9.87
CA VAL A 168 10.40 5.92 -10.01
C VAL A 168 11.01 5.51 -8.67
N SER A 169 11.61 6.45 -7.93
CA SER A 169 12.29 6.20 -6.65
C SER A 169 11.45 5.43 -5.64
N SER A 170 10.14 5.69 -5.62
CA SER A 170 9.16 5.02 -4.75
C SER A 170 8.79 3.59 -5.18
N LYS A 171 9.24 3.14 -6.35
CA LYS A 171 8.88 1.84 -6.95
C LYS A 171 10.08 1.05 -7.47
N ILE A 172 11.32 1.45 -7.17
CA ILE A 172 12.52 0.77 -7.71
C ILE A 172 12.56 -0.69 -7.26
N GLY A 173 12.40 -0.96 -5.96
CA GLY A 173 12.40 -2.33 -5.45
C GLY A 173 11.32 -3.18 -6.12
N ILE A 174 10.13 -2.59 -6.33
CA ILE A 174 9.00 -3.25 -6.99
C ILE A 174 9.34 -3.53 -8.45
N LEU A 175 9.88 -2.56 -9.19
CA LEU A 175 10.28 -2.74 -10.58
C LEU A 175 11.37 -3.80 -10.70
N GLU A 176 12.42 -3.73 -9.87
CA GLU A 176 13.53 -4.67 -9.91
C GLU A 176 13.07 -6.10 -9.59
N HIS A 177 12.19 -6.29 -8.61
CA HIS A 177 11.65 -7.60 -8.28
C HIS A 177 10.64 -8.10 -9.32
N LEU A 178 9.67 -7.26 -9.72
CA LEU A 178 8.59 -7.69 -10.60
C LEU A 178 9.03 -7.96 -12.05
N VAL A 179 10.12 -7.33 -12.51
CA VAL A 179 10.74 -7.66 -13.81
C VAL A 179 11.18 -9.13 -13.90
N ASP A 180 11.54 -9.76 -12.77
CA ASP A 180 11.96 -11.16 -12.77
C ASP A 180 10.78 -12.14 -12.92
N ILE A 181 9.55 -11.71 -12.66
CA ILE A 181 8.37 -12.61 -12.62
C ILE A 181 7.30 -12.28 -13.67
N ALA A 182 7.16 -11.01 -14.05
CA ALA A 182 6.10 -10.53 -14.93
C ALA A 182 6.37 -10.84 -16.39
N ASP A 183 5.36 -11.33 -17.12
CA ASP A 183 5.45 -11.48 -18.58
C ASP A 183 5.37 -10.12 -19.27
N ASN A 184 4.49 -9.24 -18.77
CA ASN A 184 4.31 -7.88 -19.26
C ASN A 184 4.34 -6.88 -18.12
N MET A 185 4.90 -5.70 -18.38
CA MET A 185 4.85 -4.56 -17.47
C MET A 185 4.41 -3.31 -18.22
N ILE A 186 3.37 -2.65 -17.73
CA ILE A 186 2.86 -1.39 -18.25
C ILE A 186 3.33 -0.27 -17.32
N ILE A 187 4.01 0.75 -17.86
CA ILE A 187 4.55 1.88 -17.10
C ILE A 187 3.86 3.19 -17.54
N GLY A 188 2.90 3.62 -16.73
CA GLY A 188 2.15 4.87 -16.88
C GLY A 188 2.54 5.94 -15.86
N GLY A 189 1.74 7.00 -15.77
CA GLY A 189 1.97 8.12 -14.86
C GLY A 189 3.25 8.91 -15.16
N ALA A 190 3.57 9.89 -14.32
CA ALA A 190 4.74 10.73 -14.55
C ALA A 190 6.08 9.97 -14.47
N MET A 191 6.12 8.83 -13.76
CA MET A 191 7.32 8.00 -13.72
C MET A 191 7.77 7.53 -15.12
N THR A 192 6.85 7.43 -16.09
CA THR A 192 7.17 7.10 -17.49
C THR A 192 8.19 8.07 -18.10
N PHE A 193 8.21 9.35 -17.71
CA PHE A 193 9.11 10.34 -18.28
C PHE A 193 10.57 10.12 -17.89
N THR A 194 10.83 9.51 -16.73
CA THR A 194 12.19 9.07 -16.36
C THR A 194 12.68 7.95 -17.29
N PHE A 195 11.79 7.03 -17.68
CA PHE A 195 12.10 6.00 -18.69
C PHE A 195 12.26 6.59 -20.09
N GLN A 196 11.44 7.58 -20.47
CA GLN A 196 11.58 8.29 -21.74
C GLN A 196 12.94 9.01 -21.83
N LYS A 197 13.38 9.67 -20.75
CA LYS A 197 14.72 10.25 -20.65
C LYS A 197 15.82 9.20 -20.77
N ALA A 198 15.64 8.02 -20.16
CA ALA A 198 16.61 6.92 -20.21
C ALA A 198 16.85 6.36 -21.62
N ILE A 199 15.87 6.51 -22.53
CA ILE A 199 15.99 6.12 -23.94
C ILE A 199 16.26 7.31 -24.88
N GLY A 200 16.60 8.48 -24.33
CA GLY A 200 17.00 9.66 -25.10
C GLY A 200 15.84 10.56 -25.56
N GLY A 201 14.63 10.36 -25.06
CA GLY A 201 13.45 11.16 -25.38
C GLY A 201 13.48 12.59 -24.81
N ARG A 202 12.72 13.48 -25.45
CA ARG A 202 12.41 14.84 -25.01
C ARG A 202 11.05 14.87 -24.33
N ILE A 203 11.01 15.37 -23.09
CA ILE A 203 9.82 15.31 -22.22
C ILE A 203 9.25 16.68 -21.85
N GLY A 204 9.70 17.76 -22.52
CA GLY A 204 9.32 19.13 -22.18
C GLY A 204 9.61 19.45 -20.72
N THR A 205 8.61 19.97 -20.00
CA THR A 205 8.68 20.30 -18.56
C THR A 205 8.07 19.20 -17.67
N SER A 206 7.88 17.99 -18.19
CA SER A 206 7.30 16.87 -17.44
C SER A 206 8.17 16.46 -16.26
N LEU A 207 7.54 15.96 -15.19
CA LEU A 207 8.22 15.48 -13.99
C LEU A 207 9.05 14.23 -14.29
N TYR A 208 10.35 14.25 -13.96
CA TYR A 208 11.22 13.08 -13.99
C TYR A 208 12.24 13.16 -12.84
N GLU A 209 12.90 12.05 -12.53
CA GLU A 209 13.95 12.02 -11.52
C GLU A 209 15.31 11.73 -12.16
N GLU A 210 16.15 12.76 -12.25
CA GLU A 210 17.45 12.72 -12.95
C GLU A 210 18.38 11.62 -12.42
N ASP A 211 18.50 11.52 -11.09
CA ASP A 211 19.33 10.51 -10.41
C ASP A 211 18.91 9.06 -10.71
N PHE A 212 17.70 8.85 -11.25
CA PHE A 212 17.14 7.53 -11.51
C PHE A 212 17.03 7.18 -12.99
N VAL A 213 17.52 8.02 -13.90
CA VAL A 213 17.55 7.75 -15.35
C VAL A 213 18.38 6.51 -15.66
N ASP A 214 19.57 6.37 -15.08
CA ASP A 214 20.41 5.19 -15.26
C ASP A 214 19.76 3.93 -14.67
N THR A 215 19.08 4.07 -13.53
CA THR A 215 18.32 2.96 -12.92
C THR A 215 17.18 2.51 -13.83
N ALA A 216 16.42 3.45 -14.41
CA ALA A 216 15.37 3.14 -15.38
C ALA A 216 15.94 2.41 -16.61
N LYS A 217 17.11 2.82 -17.12
CA LYS A 217 17.81 2.12 -18.19
C LYS A 217 18.17 0.68 -17.81
N ARG A 218 18.76 0.47 -16.62
CA ARG A 218 19.06 -0.89 -16.11
C ARG A 218 17.81 -1.77 -16.04
N ILE A 219 16.68 -1.22 -15.60
CA ILE A 219 15.40 -1.94 -15.52
C ILE A 219 14.94 -2.38 -16.92
N LEU A 220 15.01 -1.49 -17.92
CA LEU A 220 14.70 -1.82 -19.32
C LEU A 220 15.60 -2.93 -19.86
N ASP A 221 16.90 -2.88 -19.58
CA ASP A 221 17.85 -3.89 -20.03
C ASP A 221 17.66 -5.22 -19.31
N LYS A 222 17.37 -5.20 -18.00
CA LYS A 222 17.00 -6.38 -17.23
C LYS A 222 15.74 -7.05 -17.78
N ALA A 223 14.71 -6.28 -18.11
CA ALA A 223 13.48 -6.80 -18.69
C ALA A 223 13.72 -7.49 -20.03
N LYS A 224 14.51 -6.89 -20.92
CA LYS A 224 14.95 -7.54 -22.18
C LYS A 224 15.68 -8.85 -21.91
N ALA A 225 16.62 -8.87 -20.96
CA ALA A 225 17.39 -10.07 -20.60
C ALA A 225 16.50 -11.18 -20.01
N LYS A 226 15.45 -10.82 -19.27
CA LYS A 226 14.49 -11.76 -18.66
C LYS A 226 13.33 -12.16 -19.56
N GLY A 227 13.19 -11.53 -20.72
CA GLY A 227 12.05 -11.74 -21.62
C GLY A 227 10.74 -11.08 -21.14
N SER A 228 10.81 -10.21 -20.13
CA SER A 228 9.68 -9.41 -19.67
C SER A 228 9.45 -8.24 -20.63
N LYS A 229 8.23 -8.09 -21.15
CA LYS A 229 7.88 -7.04 -22.10
C LYS A 229 7.45 -5.77 -21.37
N ILE A 230 8.24 -4.71 -21.48
CA ILE A 230 7.88 -3.40 -20.95
C ILE A 230 7.14 -2.58 -22.03
N TYR A 231 5.92 -2.15 -21.69
CA TYR A 231 5.07 -1.25 -22.45
C TYR A 231 5.13 0.14 -21.80
N LEU A 232 6.01 0.99 -22.33
CA LEU A 232 6.07 2.40 -21.94
C LEU A 232 4.88 3.18 -22.53
N THR A 233 4.55 4.30 -21.91
CA THR A 233 3.54 5.23 -22.44
C THR A 233 4.04 5.81 -23.77
N THR A 234 3.31 5.60 -24.87
CA THR A 234 3.72 6.10 -26.20
C THR A 234 3.26 7.52 -26.46
N ASP A 235 2.08 7.88 -25.96
CA ASP A 235 1.41 9.13 -26.24
C ASP A 235 0.79 9.67 -24.94
N VAL A 236 0.89 10.98 -24.72
CA VAL A 236 0.42 11.65 -23.51
C VAL A 236 -0.46 12.85 -23.85
N VAL A 237 -1.41 13.12 -22.97
CA VAL A 237 -2.12 14.39 -22.90
C VAL A 237 -1.25 15.35 -22.09
N ALA A 238 -0.77 16.43 -22.71
CA ALA A 238 0.09 17.41 -22.07
C ALA A 238 -0.57 18.79 -22.02
N THR A 239 -0.13 19.60 -21.06
CA THR A 239 -0.57 20.99 -20.86
C THR A 239 0.61 21.90 -20.52
N GLN A 240 0.46 23.20 -20.69
CA GLN A 240 1.44 24.20 -20.25
C GLN A 240 1.23 24.66 -18.80
N LYS A 241 0.09 24.33 -18.18
CA LYS A 241 -0.24 24.73 -16.80
C LYS A 241 -0.79 23.54 -16.02
N PHE A 242 -0.24 23.31 -14.83
CA PHE A 242 -0.71 22.27 -13.90
C PHE A 242 -2.06 22.67 -13.27
N ASP A 243 -3.13 22.49 -14.03
CA ASP A 243 -4.48 22.97 -13.71
C ASP A 243 -5.50 22.12 -14.48
N ASN A 244 -6.59 21.70 -13.84
CA ASN A 244 -7.59 20.82 -14.45
C ASN A 244 -8.15 21.36 -15.77
N ASP A 245 -8.34 22.67 -15.90
CA ASP A 245 -9.03 23.29 -17.04
C ASP A 245 -8.06 23.85 -18.08
N ALA A 246 -6.77 23.59 -17.92
CA ALA A 246 -5.77 24.06 -18.86
C ALA A 246 -5.92 23.37 -20.24
N PRO A 247 -5.84 24.12 -21.35
CA PRO A 247 -5.87 23.54 -22.69
C PRO A 247 -4.80 22.46 -22.86
N ALA A 248 -5.22 21.31 -23.38
CA ALA A 248 -4.35 20.16 -23.53
C ALA A 248 -4.19 19.75 -25.00
N ARG A 249 -3.03 19.18 -25.33
CA ARG A 249 -2.70 18.60 -26.64
C ARG A 249 -2.06 17.24 -26.45
N ILE A 250 -2.18 16.38 -27.45
CA ILE A 250 -1.53 15.06 -27.44
C ILE A 250 -0.13 15.19 -28.05
N PHE A 251 0.86 14.56 -27.40
CA PHE A 251 2.23 14.45 -27.87
C PHE A 251 2.72 13.00 -27.75
N PRO A 252 3.65 12.56 -28.62
CA PRO A 252 4.46 11.39 -28.31
C PRO A 252 5.23 11.63 -27.00
N ALA A 253 5.24 10.64 -26.10
CA ALA A 253 5.78 10.81 -24.75
C ALA A 253 7.30 11.11 -24.71
N GLY A 254 8.03 10.75 -25.78
CA GLY A 254 9.45 11.05 -25.97
C GLY A 254 9.72 12.25 -26.89
N GLU A 255 8.69 12.99 -27.31
CA GLU A 255 8.81 14.16 -28.20
C GLU A 255 7.91 15.32 -27.77
N ILE A 256 7.83 15.56 -26.45
CA ILE A 256 7.04 16.66 -25.89
C ILE A 256 7.77 17.99 -26.11
N GLU A 257 7.03 18.98 -26.61
CA GLU A 257 7.52 20.35 -26.84
C GLU A 257 7.94 21.04 -25.51
N ASP A 258 8.91 21.94 -25.58
CA ASP A 258 9.34 22.74 -24.42
C ASP A 258 8.17 23.57 -23.87
N GLY A 259 8.08 23.63 -22.53
CA GLY A 259 6.98 24.30 -21.83
C GLY A 259 5.71 23.47 -21.68
N TRP A 260 5.61 22.28 -22.28
CA TRP A 260 4.52 21.34 -22.06
C TRP A 260 4.92 20.22 -21.10
N ALA A 261 4.01 19.85 -20.20
CA ALA A 261 4.16 18.74 -19.26
C ALA A 261 3.06 17.71 -19.49
N GLY A 262 3.42 16.43 -19.59
CA GLY A 262 2.47 15.33 -19.71
C GLY A 262 1.73 15.08 -18.40
N MET A 263 0.40 14.98 -18.48
CA MET A 263 -0.52 14.92 -17.35
C MET A 263 -1.29 13.60 -17.27
N ASP A 264 -1.55 12.95 -18.40
CA ASP A 264 -2.26 11.68 -18.48
C ASP A 264 -1.84 10.91 -19.74
N VAL A 265 -2.12 9.61 -19.77
CA VAL A 265 -1.92 8.78 -20.97
C VAL A 265 -2.98 9.10 -22.01
N ALA A 266 -2.58 9.15 -23.30
CA ALA A 266 -3.52 9.42 -24.39
C ALA A 266 -4.31 8.17 -24.82
N PRO A 267 -5.51 8.33 -25.40
CA PRO A 267 -6.39 7.20 -25.79
C PRO A 267 -5.73 6.13 -26.66
N ALA A 268 -4.89 6.51 -27.63
CA ALA A 268 -4.23 5.56 -28.51
C ALA A 268 -3.28 4.60 -27.76
N CYS A 269 -2.66 5.06 -26.68
CA CYS A 269 -1.82 4.22 -25.84
C CYS A 269 -2.65 3.25 -24.98
N ILE A 270 -3.82 3.71 -24.50
CA ILE A 270 -4.77 2.90 -23.73
C ILE A 270 -5.28 1.71 -24.56
N GLU A 271 -5.59 1.91 -25.85
CA GLU A 271 -6.04 0.82 -26.72
C GLU A 271 -4.99 -0.29 -26.89
N LYS A 272 -3.71 0.08 -27.02
CA LYS A 272 -2.62 -0.91 -27.05
C LYS A 272 -2.50 -1.66 -25.73
N TRP A 273 -2.62 -0.95 -24.59
CA TRP A 273 -2.59 -1.57 -23.27
C TRP A 273 -3.80 -2.46 -23.02
N ARG A 274 -4.96 -2.13 -23.58
CA ARG A 274 -6.20 -2.91 -23.48
C ARG A 274 -6.01 -4.31 -24.02
N GLU A 275 -5.37 -4.47 -25.17
CA GLU A 275 -5.07 -5.80 -25.74
C GLU A 275 -4.21 -6.65 -24.79
N VAL A 276 -3.15 -6.06 -24.23
CA VAL A 276 -2.25 -6.74 -23.28
C VAL A 276 -3.02 -7.15 -22.02
N ILE A 277 -3.79 -6.24 -21.42
CA ILE A 277 -4.53 -6.48 -20.18
C ILE A 277 -5.61 -7.56 -20.39
N LEU A 278 -6.39 -7.48 -21.47
CA LEU A 278 -7.45 -8.45 -21.75
C LEU A 278 -6.92 -9.85 -22.10
N SER A 279 -5.68 -9.96 -22.59
CA SER A 279 -5.03 -11.25 -22.86
C SER A 279 -4.39 -11.89 -21.62
N SER A 280 -4.33 -11.17 -20.50
CA SER A 280 -3.65 -11.61 -19.29
C SER A 280 -4.53 -12.53 -18.44
N LYS A 281 -3.90 -13.44 -17.71
CA LYS A 281 -4.59 -14.32 -16.74
C LYS A 281 -4.45 -13.83 -15.32
N THR A 282 -3.36 -13.12 -15.01
CA THR A 282 -3.13 -12.47 -13.72
C THR A 282 -2.78 -11.01 -13.95
N LEU A 283 -3.39 -10.12 -13.18
CA LEU A 283 -3.20 -8.68 -13.23
C LEU A 283 -2.80 -8.17 -11.85
N LEU A 284 -1.76 -7.35 -11.80
CA LEU A 284 -1.42 -6.51 -10.65
C LEU A 284 -1.48 -5.05 -11.08
N TRP A 285 -2.30 -4.23 -10.44
CA TRP A 285 -2.36 -2.80 -10.71
C TRP A 285 -1.98 -1.97 -9.48
N ASN A 286 -0.96 -1.12 -9.63
CA ASN A 286 -0.48 -0.21 -8.59
C ASN A 286 -0.05 1.17 -9.13
N GLY A 287 -0.90 2.17 -8.94
CA GLY A 287 -0.66 3.58 -9.27
C GLY A 287 -1.48 4.09 -10.46
N PRO A 288 -1.82 5.39 -10.50
CA PRO A 288 -2.63 6.00 -11.55
C PRO A 288 -1.81 6.26 -12.82
N MET A 289 -2.49 6.41 -13.95
CA MET A 289 -1.85 6.64 -15.26
C MET A 289 -1.61 8.13 -15.57
N GLY A 290 -2.13 9.01 -14.73
CA GLY A 290 -2.07 10.47 -14.86
C GLY A 290 -2.38 11.17 -13.53
N VAL A 291 -2.57 12.49 -13.58
CA VAL A 291 -2.98 13.34 -12.44
C VAL A 291 -4.47 13.14 -12.18
N PHE A 292 -4.81 11.98 -11.60
CA PHE A 292 -6.19 11.51 -11.47
C PHE A 292 -7.08 12.37 -10.55
N GLU A 293 -6.47 13.25 -9.75
CA GLU A 293 -7.15 14.25 -8.95
C GLU A 293 -7.84 15.32 -9.82
N PHE A 294 -7.39 15.51 -11.06
CA PHE A 294 -7.98 16.40 -12.05
C PHE A 294 -8.87 15.59 -13.01
N PRO A 295 -10.21 15.79 -13.00
CA PRO A 295 -11.13 15.06 -13.88
C PRO A 295 -10.75 15.02 -15.36
N ASN A 296 -10.14 16.08 -15.89
CA ASN A 296 -9.71 16.14 -17.29
C ASN A 296 -8.41 15.36 -17.56
N PHE A 297 -7.66 14.98 -16.52
CA PHE A 297 -6.43 14.19 -16.58
C PHE A 297 -6.54 12.86 -15.78
N ALA A 298 -7.77 12.43 -15.52
CA ALA A 298 -8.08 11.15 -14.88
C ALA A 298 -8.50 10.06 -15.88
N LYS A 299 -8.65 10.39 -17.17
CA LYS A 299 -9.28 9.53 -18.18
C LYS A 299 -8.48 8.26 -18.44
N GLY A 300 -7.16 8.33 -18.44
CA GLY A 300 -6.30 7.17 -18.53
C GLY A 300 -6.46 6.22 -17.36
N THR A 301 -6.49 6.76 -16.15
CA THR A 301 -6.70 5.98 -14.91
C THR A 301 -8.09 5.33 -14.90
N GLU A 302 -9.13 6.08 -15.28
CA GLU A 302 -10.51 5.59 -15.36
C GLU A 302 -10.67 4.48 -16.40
N ALA A 303 -10.01 4.62 -17.56
CA ALA A 303 -10.03 3.61 -18.60
C ALA A 303 -9.35 2.31 -18.16
N ILE A 304 -8.17 2.39 -17.52
CA ILE A 304 -7.46 1.21 -17.03
C ILE A 304 -8.26 0.50 -15.94
N ALA A 305 -8.92 1.23 -15.04
CA ALA A 305 -9.84 0.64 -14.07
C ALA A 305 -10.95 -0.19 -14.75
N GLY A 306 -11.57 0.35 -15.81
CA GLY A 306 -12.59 -0.34 -16.58
C GLY A 306 -12.07 -1.57 -17.32
N ILE A 307 -10.89 -1.49 -17.92
CA ILE A 307 -10.25 -2.59 -18.63
C ILE A 307 -9.87 -3.73 -17.67
N VAL A 308 -9.33 -3.42 -16.49
CA VAL A 308 -9.00 -4.43 -15.46
C VAL A 308 -10.27 -5.13 -14.95
N ALA A 309 -11.35 -4.38 -14.70
CA ALA A 309 -12.64 -4.95 -14.32
C ALA A 309 -13.21 -5.86 -15.43
N GLU A 310 -13.09 -5.45 -16.70
CA GLU A 310 -13.51 -6.27 -17.84
C GLU A 310 -12.69 -7.56 -17.97
N ALA A 311 -11.36 -7.49 -17.85
CA ALA A 311 -10.49 -8.65 -17.87
C ALA A 311 -10.87 -9.64 -16.77
N THR A 312 -11.20 -9.12 -15.58
CA THR A 312 -11.66 -9.93 -14.45
C THR A 312 -12.97 -10.64 -14.76
N GLY A 313 -13.94 -9.94 -15.34
CA GLY A 313 -15.20 -10.53 -15.80
C GLY A 313 -15.03 -11.61 -16.87
N LYS A 314 -13.90 -11.59 -17.61
CA LYS A 314 -13.50 -12.62 -18.58
C LYS A 314 -12.67 -13.77 -17.97
N GLY A 315 -12.50 -13.77 -16.65
CA GLY A 315 -11.83 -14.85 -15.91
C GLY A 315 -10.37 -14.60 -15.55
N ALA A 316 -9.82 -13.40 -15.79
CA ALA A 316 -8.52 -13.03 -15.23
C ALA A 316 -8.62 -12.81 -13.71
N TYR A 317 -7.56 -13.11 -12.98
CA TYR A 317 -7.43 -12.66 -11.59
C TYR A 317 -6.85 -11.24 -11.56
N SER A 318 -7.46 -10.32 -10.80
CA SER A 318 -6.94 -8.96 -10.63
C SER A 318 -6.71 -8.59 -9.17
N LEU A 319 -5.47 -8.19 -8.87
CA LEU A 319 -5.07 -7.57 -7.61
C LEU A 319 -4.85 -6.08 -7.83
N VAL A 320 -5.70 -5.25 -7.24
CA VAL A 320 -5.53 -3.79 -7.25
C VAL A 320 -5.01 -3.34 -5.91
N GLY A 321 -4.00 -2.47 -5.91
CA GLY A 321 -3.45 -1.92 -4.68
C GLY A 321 -2.80 -0.57 -4.86
N GLY A 322 -2.39 0.02 -3.73
CA GLY A 322 -1.98 1.42 -3.68
C GLY A 322 -3.20 2.35 -3.56
N GLY A 323 -3.09 3.38 -2.72
CA GLY A 323 -4.23 4.23 -2.35
C GLY A 323 -4.98 4.82 -3.55
N ASP A 324 -4.25 5.30 -4.55
CA ASP A 324 -4.83 5.98 -5.72
C ASP A 324 -5.57 5.02 -6.66
N SER A 325 -5.01 3.83 -6.93
CA SER A 325 -5.69 2.82 -7.77
C SER A 325 -6.94 2.27 -7.07
N VAL A 326 -6.87 2.05 -5.76
CA VAL A 326 -8.02 1.65 -4.94
C VAL A 326 -9.09 2.74 -4.95
N ALA A 327 -8.70 4.01 -4.80
CA ALA A 327 -9.62 5.15 -4.89
C ALA A 327 -10.30 5.22 -6.26
N ALA A 328 -9.56 4.99 -7.35
CA ALA A 328 -10.10 4.98 -8.71
C ALA A 328 -11.15 3.86 -8.90
N ILE A 329 -10.85 2.63 -8.46
CA ILE A 329 -11.78 1.50 -8.51
C ILE A 329 -13.07 1.78 -7.73
N ASN A 330 -12.93 2.34 -6.52
CA ASN A 330 -14.08 2.66 -5.66
C ASN A 330 -14.95 3.78 -6.26
N LYS A 331 -14.32 4.86 -6.76
CA LYS A 331 -15.02 5.98 -7.40
C LYS A 331 -15.87 5.53 -8.60
N LEU A 332 -15.42 4.52 -9.33
CA LEU A 332 -16.09 3.98 -10.51
C LEU A 332 -17.07 2.84 -10.21
N GLY A 333 -17.20 2.41 -8.95
CA GLY A 333 -18.06 1.29 -8.56
C GLY A 333 -17.58 -0.06 -9.11
N PHE A 334 -16.26 -0.23 -9.25
CA PHE A 334 -15.64 -1.46 -9.75
C PHE A 334 -15.04 -2.34 -8.65
N ALA A 335 -15.21 -1.98 -7.37
CA ALA A 335 -14.66 -2.75 -6.25
C ALA A 335 -15.09 -4.22 -6.28
N ASP A 336 -16.37 -4.47 -6.55
CA ASP A 336 -16.94 -5.82 -6.67
C ASP A 336 -16.71 -6.47 -8.05
N LYS A 337 -16.02 -5.77 -8.96
CA LYS A 337 -15.71 -6.24 -10.33
C LYS A 337 -14.25 -6.59 -10.53
N VAL A 338 -13.42 -6.45 -9.50
CA VAL A 338 -12.03 -6.91 -9.47
C VAL A 338 -11.90 -8.06 -8.47
N SER A 339 -10.86 -8.89 -8.59
CA SER A 339 -10.74 -10.07 -7.72
C SER A 339 -10.35 -9.74 -6.30
N TYR A 340 -9.47 -8.74 -6.12
CA TYR A 340 -9.02 -8.32 -4.80
C TYR A 340 -8.58 -6.85 -4.79
N VAL A 341 -9.03 -6.11 -3.77
CA VAL A 341 -8.63 -4.72 -3.50
C VAL A 341 -7.81 -4.70 -2.22
N SER A 342 -6.50 -4.49 -2.34
CA SER A 342 -5.61 -4.46 -1.18
C SER A 342 -5.77 -3.16 -0.40
N THR A 343 -5.89 -3.30 0.91
CA THR A 343 -5.91 -2.22 1.90
C THR A 343 -4.54 -2.04 2.58
N GLY A 344 -3.53 -2.79 2.14
CA GLY A 344 -2.21 -2.85 2.75
C GLY A 344 -1.35 -1.60 2.60
N GLY A 345 -1.67 -0.71 1.67
CA GLY A 345 -0.89 0.51 1.43
C GLY A 345 0.61 0.21 1.27
N GLY A 346 1.43 0.82 2.13
CA GLY A 346 2.89 0.58 2.13
C GLY A 346 3.30 -0.85 2.44
N ALA A 347 2.52 -1.62 3.22
CA ALA A 347 2.84 -3.02 3.51
C ALA A 347 2.77 -3.89 2.25
N MET A 348 1.77 -3.65 1.41
CA MET A 348 1.66 -4.32 0.12
C MET A 348 2.85 -3.99 -0.77
N LEU A 349 3.28 -2.73 -0.80
CA LEU A 349 4.44 -2.29 -1.59
C LEU A 349 5.71 -3.02 -1.14
N GLU A 350 6.05 -3.01 0.15
CA GLU A 350 7.23 -3.73 0.66
C GLU A 350 7.14 -5.25 0.40
N TYR A 351 5.94 -5.84 0.49
CA TYR A 351 5.74 -7.24 0.12
C TYR A 351 6.02 -7.51 -1.37
N LEU A 352 5.57 -6.61 -2.25
CA LEU A 352 5.85 -6.66 -3.70
C LEU A 352 7.33 -6.43 -4.02
N GLU A 353 8.10 -5.80 -3.14
CA GLU A 353 9.57 -5.69 -3.24
C GLU A 353 10.28 -7.00 -2.85
N GLY A 354 9.54 -8.00 -2.37
CA GLY A 354 10.10 -9.26 -1.87
C GLY A 354 10.64 -9.17 -0.44
N ILE A 355 10.29 -8.11 0.30
CA ILE A 355 10.69 -7.92 1.70
C ILE A 355 9.82 -8.79 2.60
N GLU A 356 10.45 -9.57 3.48
CA GLU A 356 9.75 -10.29 4.54
C GLU A 356 9.19 -9.32 5.59
N LEU A 357 7.86 -9.24 5.72
CA LEU A 357 7.22 -8.31 6.64
C LEU A 357 7.28 -8.81 8.09
N PRO A 358 7.76 -8.00 9.06
CA PRO A 358 7.90 -8.42 10.45
C PRO A 358 6.63 -9.01 11.08
N GLY A 359 5.47 -8.41 10.83
CA GLY A 359 4.19 -8.88 11.38
C GLY A 359 3.68 -10.18 10.75
N ILE A 360 4.13 -10.53 9.53
CA ILE A 360 3.85 -11.84 8.94
C ILE A 360 4.81 -12.88 9.52
N LYS A 361 6.10 -12.55 9.53
CA LYS A 361 7.15 -13.41 10.07
C LYS A 361 6.83 -13.83 11.51
N ALA A 362 6.49 -12.86 12.35
CA ALA A 362 6.25 -13.08 13.77
C ALA A 362 5.11 -14.06 14.08
N ILE A 363 4.15 -14.24 13.16
CA ILE A 363 3.06 -15.21 13.30
C ILE A 363 3.46 -16.59 12.77
N ARG A 364 4.30 -16.65 11.72
CA ARG A 364 4.74 -17.90 11.08
C ARG A 364 5.86 -18.62 11.85
N ASP A 365 6.74 -17.85 12.49
CA ASP A 365 7.77 -18.34 13.43
C ASP A 365 7.12 -18.86 14.71
#